data_AF-K1SWM4-F1
#
_entry.id   AF-K1SWM4-F1
#
_cell.length_a   1.000
_cell.length_b   1.000
_cell.length_c   1.000
_cell.angle_alpha   90.00
_cell.angle_beta   90.00
_cell.angle_gamma   90.00
#
_symmetry.space_group_name_H-M   'P 1'
#
loop_
_entity.id
_entity.type
_entity.pdbx_description
1 polymer ?
#
loop_
_entity_poly.entity_id
_entity_poly.type
_entity_poly.pdbx_seq_one_letter_code
_entity_poly.pdbx_strand_id
1 'polypeptide(L)'
;MSEYAYLKKFDEDTLTQKLDSYFALKPPVVVVSRELEIFPQMLECAQKYKVPLLRTPESTSVFLSSVVGILATELAPRVTRHGVLVEVYGEGILLLGESGVGKSETAVELVKRGHRLIADDAV
;
A
#
# COMPACT_ATOMS: atom_id res chain seq x y z
N MET A 1 0.49 3.90 25.76
CA MET A 1 1.11 2.59 26.06
C MET A 1 1.17 1.80 24.76
N SER A 2 2.28 1.15 24.43
CA SER A 2 2.37 0.30 23.22
C SER A 2 1.77 -1.08 23.48
N GLU A 3 1.24 -1.71 22.43
CA GLU A 3 0.60 -3.03 22.44
C GLU A 3 1.53 -4.09 23.03
N TYR A 4 2.82 -4.06 22.66
CA TYR A 4 3.83 -4.98 23.20
C TYR A 4 4.01 -4.85 24.72
N ALA A 5 4.05 -3.61 25.23
CA ALA A 5 4.18 -3.37 26.67
C ALA A 5 2.90 -3.75 27.44
N TYR A 6 1.75 -3.75 26.78
CA TYR A 6 0.51 -4.27 27.34
C TYR A 6 0.52 -5.81 27.40
N LEU A 7 0.96 -6.48 26.33
CA LEU A 7 1.05 -7.95 26.28
C LEU A 7 2.00 -8.52 27.34
N LYS A 8 3.13 -7.85 27.60
CA LYS A 8 4.09 -8.24 28.66
C LYS A 8 3.52 -8.28 30.08
N LYS A 9 2.34 -7.70 30.32
CA LYS A 9 1.72 -7.68 31.66
C LYS A 9 0.94 -8.94 31.99
N PHE A 10 0.68 -9.80 31.00
CA PHE A 10 -0.07 -11.03 31.20
C PHE A 10 0.86 -12.18 31.57
N ASP A 11 0.34 -13.10 32.37
CA ASP A 11 0.89 -14.43 32.53
C ASP A 11 0.79 -15.23 31.21
N GLU A 12 1.53 -16.33 31.11
CA GLU A 12 1.64 -17.13 29.89
C GLU A 12 0.30 -17.67 29.40
N ASP A 13 -0.58 -18.12 30.30
CA ASP A 13 -1.88 -18.69 29.93
C ASP A 13 -2.80 -17.61 29.36
N THR A 14 -2.90 -16.47 30.05
CA THR A 14 -3.69 -15.33 29.60
C THR A 14 -3.16 -14.74 28.28
N LEU A 15 -1.83 -14.66 28.12
CA LEU A 15 -1.20 -14.21 26.88
C LEU A 15 -1.56 -15.14 25.72
N THR A 16 -1.44 -16.46 25.93
CA THR A 16 -1.76 -17.48 24.93
C THR A 16 -3.21 -17.37 24.48
N GLN A 17 -4.16 -17.29 25.41
CA GLN A 17 -5.60 -17.18 25.08
C GLN A 17 -5.92 -15.92 24.27
N LYS A 18 -5.30 -14.79 24.62
CA LYS A 18 -5.50 -13.52 23.90
C LYS A 18 -4.91 -13.54 22.50
N LEU A 19 -3.68 -14.06 22.35
CA LEU A 19 -3.05 -14.20 21.05
C LEU A 19 -3.80 -15.19 20.17
N ASP A 20 -4.22 -16.33 20.72
CA ASP A 20 -5.01 -17.32 20.00
C ASP A 20 -6.30 -16.70 19.44
N SER A 21 -7.03 -15.96 20.28
CA SER A 21 -8.26 -15.26 19.89
C SER A 21 -8.01 -14.21 18.79
N TYR A 22 -6.89 -13.48 18.87
CA TYR A 22 -6.52 -12.48 17.86
C TYR A 22 -6.15 -13.12 16.52
N PHE A 23 -5.28 -14.14 16.53
CA PHE A 23 -4.87 -14.83 15.30
C PHE A 23 -5.99 -15.67 14.68
N ALA A 24 -6.98 -16.12 15.47
CA ALA A 24 -8.19 -16.77 14.98
C ALA A 24 -9.03 -15.89 14.06
N LEU A 25 -8.90 -14.55 14.15
CA LEU A 25 -9.50 -13.61 13.20
C LEU A 25 -8.87 -13.67 11.81
N LYS A 26 -7.75 -14.40 11.64
CA LYS A 26 -7.00 -14.56 10.39
C LYS A 26 -6.66 -13.22 9.72
N PRO A 27 -5.98 -12.30 10.41
CA PRO A 27 -5.48 -11.09 9.77
C PRO A 27 -4.58 -11.47 8.58
N PRO A 28 -4.55 -10.67 7.50
CA PRO A 28 -3.76 -10.97 6.30
C PRO A 28 -2.25 -11.05 6.59
N VAL A 29 -1.79 -10.28 7.58
CA VAL A 29 -0.41 -10.28 8.08
C VAL A 29 -0.39 -9.66 9.48
N VAL A 30 0.52 -10.12 10.32
CA VAL A 30 0.86 -9.46 11.60
C VAL A 30 2.31 -9.00 11.51
N VAL A 31 2.57 -7.74 11.88
CA VAL A 31 3.92 -7.15 11.82
C VAL A 31 4.31 -6.61 13.18
N VAL A 32 5.46 -7.04 13.69
CA VAL A 32 6.06 -6.52 14.92
C VAL A 32 7.11 -5.47 14.57
N SER A 33 6.80 -4.21 14.92
CA SER A 33 7.68 -3.06 14.69
C SER A 33 8.77 -2.91 15.75
N ARG A 34 9.74 -2.02 15.51
CA ARG A 34 10.83 -1.62 16.44
C ARG A 34 11.75 -2.77 16.87
N GLU A 35 11.89 -3.78 16.03
CA GLU A 35 12.71 -4.97 16.28
C GLU A 35 12.41 -5.69 17.61
N LEU A 36 11.17 -5.53 18.11
CA LEU A 36 10.77 -6.15 19.36
C LEU A 36 10.83 -7.68 19.23
N GLU A 37 11.13 -8.31 20.36
CA GLU A 37 11.15 -9.76 20.45
C GLU A 37 9.77 -10.35 20.11
N ILE A 38 9.78 -11.49 19.43
CA ILE A 38 8.56 -12.22 19.10
C ILE A 38 8.28 -13.20 20.23
N PHE A 39 7.11 -13.11 20.86
CA PHE A 39 6.69 -14.11 21.85
C PHE A 39 6.55 -15.49 21.18
N PRO A 40 7.01 -16.59 21.80
CA PRO A 40 6.84 -17.95 21.24
C PRO A 40 5.40 -18.27 20.86
N GLN A 41 4.44 -17.84 21.69
CA GLN A 41 3.00 -17.99 21.46
C GLN A 41 2.53 -17.32 20.16
N MET A 42 3.16 -16.22 19.73
CA MET A 42 2.84 -15.59 18.43
C MET A 42 3.28 -16.47 17.26
N LEU A 43 4.44 -17.13 17.36
CA LEU A 43 4.92 -18.05 16.32
C LEU A 43 4.01 -19.27 16.22
N GLU A 44 3.63 -19.85 17.35
CA GLU A 44 2.69 -20.98 17.40
C GLU A 44 1.34 -20.60 16.78
N CYS A 45 0.78 -19.45 17.17
CA CYS A 45 -0.48 -18.95 16.61
C CYS A 45 -0.36 -18.65 15.11
N ALA A 46 0.73 -18.03 14.67
CA ALA A 46 0.99 -17.74 13.26
C ALA A 46 1.02 -19.02 12.41
N GLN A 47 1.68 -20.08 12.91
CA GLN A 47 1.69 -21.39 12.26
C GLN A 47 0.31 -22.07 12.29
N LYS A 48 -0.36 -22.09 13.44
CA LYS A 48 -1.68 -22.69 13.64
C LYS A 48 -2.72 -22.09 12.70
N TYR A 49 -2.78 -20.76 12.61
CA TYR A 49 -3.78 -20.03 11.84
C TYR A 49 -3.33 -19.68 10.40
N LYS A 50 -2.10 -20.06 10.03
CA LYS A 50 -1.47 -19.77 8.72
C LYS A 50 -1.45 -18.28 8.39
N VAL A 51 -1.12 -17.46 9.39
CA VAL A 51 -1.00 -16.00 9.29
C VAL A 51 0.48 -15.64 9.17
N PRO A 52 0.91 -14.90 8.14
CA PRO A 52 2.27 -14.41 8.05
C PRO A 52 2.62 -13.51 9.24
N LEU A 53 3.73 -13.81 9.92
CA LEU A 53 4.28 -13.00 11.01
C LEU A 53 5.61 -12.40 10.58
N LEU A 54 5.66 -11.07 10.47
CA LEU A 54 6.84 -10.32 10.04
C LEU A 54 7.39 -9.47 11.18
N ARG A 55 8.66 -9.09 11.09
CA ARG A 55 9.32 -8.19 12.01
C ARG A 55 10.09 -7.11 11.24
N THR A 56 10.04 -5.87 11.73
CA THR A 56 10.78 -4.74 11.15
C THR A 56 11.45 -3.92 12.24
N PRO A 57 12.67 -3.38 12.01
CA PRO A 57 13.30 -2.43 12.93
C PRO A 57 12.66 -1.04 12.90
N GLU A 58 11.84 -0.74 11.90
CA GLU A 58 11.21 0.58 11.76
C GLU A 58 10.27 0.89 12.92
N SER A 59 10.16 2.19 13.25
CA SER A 59 9.13 2.66 14.18
C SER A 59 7.74 2.39 13.62
N THR A 60 6.77 2.15 14.50
CA THR A 60 5.39 1.85 14.13
C THR A 60 4.77 2.91 13.21
N SER A 61 5.04 4.19 13.47
CA SER A 61 4.50 5.31 12.68
C SER A 61 5.13 5.42 11.29
N VAL A 62 6.44 5.18 11.16
CA VAL A 62 7.13 5.19 9.86
C VAL A 62 6.64 4.03 9.01
N PHE A 63 6.63 2.82 9.57
CA PHE A 63 6.16 1.63 8.88
C PHE A 63 4.70 1.78 8.42
N LEU A 64 3.81 2.22 9.31
CA LEU A 64 2.40 2.42 8.97
C LEU A 64 2.21 3.50 7.90
N SER A 65 2.95 4.62 7.95
CA SER A 65 2.87 5.66 6.93
C SER A 65 3.21 5.10 5.54
N SER A 66 4.27 4.30 5.45
CA SER A 66 4.68 3.65 4.19
C SER A 66 3.62 2.67 3.69
N VAL A 67 3.11 1.80 4.55
CA VAL A 67 2.07 0.81 4.19
C VAL A 67 0.80 1.51 3.74
N VAL A 68 0.35 2.54 4.46
CA VAL A 68 -0.84 3.33 4.09
C VAL A 68 -0.65 4.00 2.74
N GLY A 69 0.52 4.57 2.45
CA GLY A 69 0.81 5.18 1.15
C GLY A 69 0.75 4.18 -0.01
N ILE A 70 1.30 2.97 0.19
CA ILE A 70 1.23 1.89 -0.80
C ILE A 70 -0.22 1.47 -1.01
N LEU A 71 -0.95 1.16 0.07
CA LEU A 71 -2.34 0.72 -0.02
C LEU A 71 -3.26 1.78 -0.64
N ALA A 72 -3.03 3.06 -0.34
CA ALA A 72 -3.78 4.16 -0.95
C ALA A 72 -3.59 4.21 -2.47
N THR A 73 -2.39 3.88 -2.96
CA THR A 73 -2.07 3.87 -4.40
C THR A 73 -2.61 2.61 -5.08
N GLU A 74 -2.41 1.44 -4.47
CA GLU A 74 -2.81 0.15 -5.03
C GLU A 74 -4.34 -0.03 -5.05
N LEU A 75 -5.02 0.48 -4.03
CA LEU A 75 -6.48 0.39 -3.87
C LEU A 75 -7.21 1.65 -4.37
N ALA A 76 -6.50 2.61 -4.99
CA ALA A 76 -7.11 3.80 -5.54
C ALA A 76 -8.19 3.42 -6.57
N PRO A 77 -9.42 3.96 -6.48
CA PRO A 77 -10.44 3.77 -7.50
C PRO A 77 -9.91 4.23 -8.86
N ARG A 78 -10.03 3.37 -9.87
CA ARG A 78 -9.59 3.65 -11.24
C ARG A 78 -10.81 3.85 -12.13
N VAL A 79 -10.77 4.90 -12.94
CA VAL A 79 -11.73 5.14 -14.02
C VAL A 79 -10.94 5.36 -15.29
N THR A 80 -11.35 4.71 -16.38
CA THR A 80 -10.73 4.94 -17.69
C THR A 80 -11.49 6.04 -18.42
N ARG A 81 -10.76 6.98 -19.00
CA ARG A 81 -11.27 8.08 -19.81
C ARG A 81 -10.64 8.05 -21.19
N HIS A 82 -11.42 8.41 -22.20
CA HIS A 82 -10.87 8.63 -23.53
C HIS A 82 -10.19 10.00 -23.58
N GLY A 83 -8.92 10.03 -23.95
CA GLY A 83 -8.10 11.24 -23.95
C GLY A 83 -6.63 10.95 -24.16
N VAL A 84 -5.81 11.99 -24.14
CA VAL A 84 -4.35 11.87 -24.30
C VAL A 84 -3.67 12.58 -23.13
N LEU A 85 -2.81 11.89 -22.41
CA LEU A 85 -2.06 12.43 -21.28
C LEU A 85 -0.62 12.69 -21.72
N VAL A 86 -0.17 13.94 -21.60
CA VAL A 86 1.19 14.37 -21.94
C VAL A 86 1.79 15.14 -20.77
N GLU A 87 3.11 15.15 -20.67
CA GLU A 87 3.84 15.98 -19.73
C GLU A 87 4.61 17.08 -20.47
N VAL A 88 4.33 18.33 -20.11
CA VAL A 88 4.90 19.53 -20.72
C VAL A 88 5.53 20.36 -19.60
N TYR A 89 6.84 20.57 -19.64
CA TYR A 89 7.60 21.30 -18.61
C TYR A 89 7.41 20.79 -17.17
N GLY A 90 7.19 19.49 -16.98
CA GLY A 90 6.96 18.88 -15.66
C GLY A 90 5.50 18.84 -15.24
N GLU A 91 4.58 19.44 -16.00
CA GLU A 91 3.15 19.46 -15.70
C GLU A 91 2.41 18.39 -16.52
N GLY A 92 1.55 17.62 -15.84
CA GLY A 92 0.67 16.63 -16.49
C GLY A 92 -0.56 17.30 -17.10
N ILE A 93 -0.74 17.18 -18.42
CA ILE A 93 -1.84 17.78 -19.18
C ILE A 93 -2.70 16.67 -19.81
N LEU A 94 -3.98 16.62 -19.44
CA LEU A 94 -4.97 15.72 -20.03
C LEU A 94 -5.74 16.43 -21.15
N LEU A 95 -5.52 16.01 -22.39
CA LEU A 95 -6.20 16.50 -23.59
C LEU A 95 -7.51 15.74 -23.79
N LEU A 96 -8.63 16.46 -23.66
CA LEU A 96 -9.99 15.96 -23.86
C LEU A 96 -10.66 16.63 -25.06
N GLY A 97 -11.61 15.95 -25.68
CA GLY A 97 -12.35 16.44 -26.85
C GLY A 97 -12.98 15.31 -27.66
N GLU A 98 -13.79 15.65 -28.65
CA GLU A 98 -14.46 14.69 -29.53
C GLU A 98 -13.46 13.83 -30.32
N SER A 99 -13.92 12.69 -30.84
CA SER A 99 -13.10 11.86 -31.71
C SER A 99 -12.79 12.61 -33.01
N GLY A 100 -11.54 12.54 -33.48
CA GLY A 100 -11.11 13.23 -34.70
C GLY A 100 -10.87 14.75 -34.57
N VAL A 101 -10.96 15.34 -33.37
CA VAL A 101 -10.71 16.79 -33.18
C VAL A 101 -9.22 17.18 -33.25
N GLY A 102 -8.30 16.20 -33.31
CA GLY A 102 -6.86 16.45 -33.40
C GLY A 102 -6.05 16.20 -32.12
N LYS A 103 -6.57 15.42 -31.15
CA LYS A 103 -5.91 15.20 -29.84
C LYS A 103 -4.56 14.48 -29.98
N SER A 104 -4.55 13.36 -30.70
CA SER A 104 -3.36 12.54 -30.89
C SER A 104 -2.33 13.25 -31.77
N GLU A 105 -2.76 14.01 -32.77
CA GLU A 105 -1.90 14.86 -33.61
C GLU A 105 -1.22 15.96 -32.80
N THR A 106 -1.97 16.61 -31.90
CA THR A 106 -1.42 17.61 -30.97
C THR A 106 -0.39 16.99 -30.04
N ALA A 107 -0.66 15.80 -29.50
CA ALA A 107 0.27 15.10 -28.63
C ALA A 107 1.56 14.70 -29.37
N VAL A 108 1.46 14.23 -30.62
CA VAL A 108 2.63 13.91 -31.47
C VAL A 108 3.49 15.15 -31.71
N GLU A 109 2.88 16.31 -31.96
CA GLU A 109 3.62 17.57 -32.12
C GLU A 109 4.34 18.01 -30.84
N LEU A 110 3.72 17.80 -29.67
CA LEU A 110 4.36 18.04 -28.38
C LEU A 110 5.55 17.11 -28.15
N VAL A 111 5.42 15.83 -28.48
CA VAL A 111 6.53 14.86 -28.39
C VAL A 111 7.70 15.27 -29.29
N LYS A 112 7.42 15.70 -30.53
CA LYS A 112 8.45 16.21 -31.44
C LYS A 112 9.21 17.42 -30.88
N ARG A 113 8.57 18.22 -30.01
CA ARG A 113 9.18 19.36 -29.31
C ARG A 113 9.91 18.98 -28.02
N GLY A 114 10.02 17.69 -27.71
CA GLY A 114 10.76 17.17 -26.55
C GLY A 114 9.90 16.94 -25.30
N HIS A 115 8.56 17.00 -25.42
CA HIS A 115 7.65 16.65 -24.32
C HIS A 115 7.41 15.14 -24.24
N ARG A 116 6.86 14.66 -23.13
CA ARG A 116 6.66 13.22 -22.89
C ARG A 116 5.21 12.83 -23.11
N LEU A 117 4.97 11.80 -23.91
CA LEU A 117 3.67 11.13 -23.97
C LEU A 117 3.57 10.18 -22.77
N ILE A 118 2.49 10.27 -22.00
CA ILE A 118 2.20 9.38 -20.86
C ILE A 118 1.22 8.30 -21.27
N ALA A 119 0.12 8.67 -21.96
CA ALA A 119 -0.89 7.74 -22.46
C ALA A 119 -1.66 8.35 -23.65
N ASP A 120 -2.15 7.51 -24.56
CA ASP A 120 -2.98 7.87 -25.72
C ASP A 120 -4.22 6.97 -25.76
N ASP A 121 -5.34 7.51 -26.23
CA ASP A 121 -6.67 6.89 -26.36
C ASP A 121 -7.38 6.47 -25.06
N ALA A 122 -6.72 5.77 -24.14
CA ALA A 122 -7.30 5.35 -22.86
C ALA A 122 -6.37 5.69 -21.70
N VAL A 123 -6.85 6.52 -20.78
CA VAL A 123 -6.13 7.02 -19.59
C VAL A 123 -6.87 6.65 -18.32
#